data_AF-Q8IMF1-F1
#
_entry.id   AF-Q8IMF1-F1
#
_cell.length_a   1.000
_cell.length_b   1.000
_cell.length_c   1.000
_cell.angle_alpha   90.00
_cell.angle_beta   90.00
_cell.angle_gamma   90.00
#
_symmetry.space_group_name_H-M   'P 1'
#
loop_
_entity.id
_entity.type
_entity.pdbx_description
1 polymer ?
#
loop_
_entity_poly.entity_id
_entity_poly.type
_entity_poly.pdbx_seq_one_letter_code
_entity_poly.pdbx_strand_id
1 'polypeptide(L)'
;MVEGMIKKLTAILFGLVLAVLFRVIIPFTLRLKSAEITINVLNCFNFLTSTVSITICLNLVSLYLANLRDDWLVLGLIPLQILVLHWTYFTISKQLEAMNRSYSTFMDSLNLKWLAYSNFNETDWPSIENAVLCCGLEGPRSYMDYLQGVPTHCYHPDLITQGCSDFVKNIFMPIQHISHLQLRLAIFVELVILLILAATLLKKCISLIGERKHKRVITHGLAVLIDLVKNTF
;
A
#
# COMPACT_ATOMS: atom_id res chain seq x y z
N MET A 1 -11.80 -10.13 26.51
CA MET A 1 -11.48 -11.24 25.58
C MET A 1 -11.27 -10.74 24.14
N VAL A 2 -12.17 -9.89 23.62
CA VAL A 2 -12.11 -9.35 22.24
C VAL A 2 -10.82 -8.56 21.93
N GLU A 3 -10.37 -7.70 22.84
CA GLU A 3 -9.15 -6.88 22.62
C GLU A 3 -7.88 -7.72 22.38
N GLY A 4 -7.74 -8.83 23.10
CA GLY A 4 -6.59 -9.74 22.94
C GLY A 4 -6.59 -10.45 21.59
N MET A 5 -7.77 -10.82 21.09
CA MET A 5 -7.92 -11.43 19.76
C MET A 5 -7.61 -10.43 18.65
N ILE A 6 -8.07 -9.18 18.78
CA ILE A 6 -7.78 -8.11 17.80
C ILE A 6 -6.28 -7.83 17.72
N LYS A 7 -5.59 -7.71 18.87
CA LYS A 7 -4.13 -7.52 18.91
C LYS A 7 -3.37 -8.67 18.25
N LYS A 8 -3.80 -9.92 18.47
CA LYS A 8 -3.19 -11.10 17.82
C LYS A 8 -3.43 -11.10 16.31
N LEU A 9 -4.66 -10.83 15.87
CA LEU A 9 -5.02 -10.82 14.45
C LEU A 9 -4.25 -9.73 13.69
N THR A 10 -4.18 -8.52 14.26
CA THR A 10 -3.42 -7.41 13.68
C THR A 10 -1.92 -7.72 13.60
N ALA A 11 -1.33 -8.32 14.64
CA ALA A 11 0.06 -8.75 14.62
C ALA A 11 0.33 -9.83 13.55
N ILE A 12 -0.56 -10.81 13.41
CA ILE A 12 -0.46 -11.86 12.38
C ILE A 12 -0.54 -11.25 10.97
N LEU A 13 -1.50 -10.36 10.74
CA LEU A 13 -1.66 -9.67 9.45
C LEU A 13 -0.42 -8.84 9.10
N PHE A 14 0.10 -8.08 10.07
CA PHE A 14 1.31 -7.28 9.88
C PHE A 14 2.54 -8.15 9.61
N GLY A 15 2.70 -9.24 10.36
CA GLY A 15 3.78 -10.22 10.13
C GLY A 15 3.70 -10.88 8.76
N LEU A 16 2.49 -11.22 8.29
CA LEU A 16 2.28 -11.78 6.96
C LEU A 16 2.63 -10.76 5.86
N VAL A 17 2.19 -9.51 6.01
CA VAL A 17 2.54 -8.42 5.07
C VAL A 17 4.05 -8.25 5.02
N LEU A 18 4.73 -8.14 6.17
CA LEU A 18 6.20 -8.05 6.22
C LEU A 18 6.88 -9.27 5.60
N ALA A 19 6.41 -10.48 5.87
CA ALA A 19 6.98 -11.70 5.30
C ALA A 19 6.87 -11.73 3.76
N VAL A 20 5.71 -11.33 3.21
CA VAL A 20 5.50 -11.19 1.77
C VAL A 20 6.41 -10.11 1.20
N LEU A 21 6.51 -8.96 1.86
CA LEU A 21 7.39 -7.87 1.47
C LEU A 21 8.85 -8.31 1.42
N PHE A 22 9.37 -8.93 2.47
CA PHE A 22 10.75 -9.43 2.50
C PHE A 22 11.01 -10.51 1.45
N ARG A 23 10.07 -11.44 1.27
CA ARG A 23 10.22 -12.53 0.30
C ARG A 23 10.22 -12.04 -1.15
N VAL A 24 9.64 -10.87 -1.42
CA VAL A 24 9.57 -10.29 -2.77
C VAL A 24 10.66 -9.24 -3.00
N ILE A 25 10.89 -8.35 -2.04
CA ILE A 25 11.88 -7.26 -2.15
C ILE A 25 13.31 -7.80 -2.09
N ILE A 26 13.61 -8.79 -1.25
CA ILE A 26 14.99 -9.30 -1.10
C ILE A 26 15.47 -9.94 -2.42
N PRO A 27 14.74 -10.88 -3.05
CA PRO A 27 15.18 -11.44 -4.33
C PRO A 27 15.29 -10.39 -5.44
N PHE A 28 14.39 -9.41 -5.46
CA PHE A 28 14.41 -8.34 -6.46
C PHE A 28 15.64 -7.43 -6.31
N THR A 29 15.93 -6.99 -5.08
CA THR A 29 17.08 -6.12 -4.78
C THR A 29 18.42 -6.83 -4.98
N LEU A 30 18.49 -8.13 -4.70
CA LEU A 30 19.71 -8.92 -4.90
C LEU A 30 20.03 -9.16 -6.38
N ARG A 31 19.01 -9.28 -7.24
CA ARG A 31 19.20 -9.63 -8.67
C ARG A 31 19.37 -8.42 -9.58
N LEU A 32 18.67 -7.31 -9.32
CA LEU A 32 18.73 -6.10 -10.14
C LEU A 32 19.50 -4.96 -9.46
N LYS A 33 20.58 -5.31 -8.73
CA LYS A 33 21.39 -4.35 -7.96
C LYS A 33 21.64 -3.08 -8.77
N SER A 34 21.28 -1.93 -8.21
CA SER A 34 21.44 -0.57 -8.75
C SER A 34 20.51 -0.11 -9.88
N ALA A 35 19.58 -0.94 -10.37
CA ALA A 35 18.62 -0.46 -11.35
C ALA A 35 17.61 0.52 -10.70
N GLU A 36 17.27 1.60 -11.42
CA GLU A 36 16.30 2.61 -10.97
C GLU A 36 14.95 1.97 -10.58
N ILE A 37 14.56 0.90 -11.27
CA ILE A 37 13.36 0.11 -10.99
C ILE A 37 13.38 -0.48 -9.58
N THR A 38 14.53 -0.94 -9.10
CA THR A 38 14.71 -1.49 -7.75
C THR A 38 14.54 -0.41 -6.69
N ILE A 39 15.05 0.78 -6.93
CA ILE A 39 14.90 1.93 -6.03
C ILE A 39 13.43 2.34 -5.96
N ASN A 40 12.74 2.43 -7.10
CA ASN A 40 11.33 2.80 -7.16
C ASN A 40 10.42 1.76 -6.48
N VAL A 41 10.69 0.47 -6.68
CA VAL A 41 9.98 -0.62 -5.98
C VAL A 41 10.19 -0.52 -4.46
N LEU A 42 11.43 -0.33 -4.00
CA LEU A 42 11.74 -0.19 -2.57
C LEU A 42 11.05 1.05 -1.97
N ASN A 43 11.08 2.18 -2.66
CA ASN A 43 10.40 3.40 -2.25
C ASN A 43 8.89 3.21 -2.14
N CYS A 44 8.26 2.55 -3.12
CA CYS A 44 6.84 2.25 -3.10
C CYS A 44 6.46 1.42 -1.87
N PHE A 45 7.19 0.33 -1.58
CA PHE A 45 6.91 -0.52 -0.43
C PHE A 45 7.21 0.13 0.93
N ASN A 46 8.29 0.91 1.02
CA ASN A 46 8.60 1.68 2.22
C ASN A 46 7.49 2.71 2.49
N PHE A 47 7.01 3.39 1.45
CA PHE A 47 5.93 4.35 1.55
C PHE A 47 4.61 3.71 1.97
N LEU A 48 4.26 2.57 1.36
CA LEU A 48 3.09 1.76 1.72
C LEU A 48 3.13 1.35 3.20
N THR A 49 4.25 0.79 3.64
CA THR A 49 4.43 0.29 5.01
C THR A 49 4.41 1.44 6.02
N SER A 50 5.09 2.54 5.71
CA SER A 50 5.10 3.74 6.55
C SER A 50 3.70 4.33 6.68
N THR A 51 2.96 4.46 5.57
CA THR A 51 1.59 5.00 5.57
C THR A 51 0.66 4.13 6.41
N VAL A 52 0.67 2.81 6.22
CA VAL A 52 -0.14 1.89 7.03
C VAL A 52 0.22 1.99 8.53
N SER A 53 1.52 2.07 8.85
CA SER A 53 1.97 2.22 10.23
C SER A 53 1.49 3.54 10.85
N ILE A 54 1.64 4.65 10.14
CA ILE A 54 1.19 5.98 10.59
C ILE A 54 -0.31 5.98 10.79
N THR A 55 -1.09 5.47 9.83
CA THR A 55 -2.54 5.37 9.92
C THR A 55 -2.97 4.55 11.14
N ILE A 56 -2.37 3.39 11.39
CA ILE A 56 -2.68 2.56 12.57
C ILE A 56 -2.35 3.32 13.86
N CYS A 57 -1.17 3.93 13.95
CA CYS A 57 -0.75 4.71 15.12
C CYS A 57 -1.70 5.88 15.40
N LEU A 58 -2.04 6.67 14.38
CA LEU A 58 -3.00 7.78 14.49
C LEU A 58 -4.35 7.30 15.00
N ASN A 59 -4.83 6.15 14.53
CA ASN A 59 -6.09 5.58 15.00
C ASN A 59 -6.05 5.11 16.45
N LEU A 60 -4.95 4.48 16.88
CA LEU A 60 -4.79 4.07 18.28
C LEU A 60 -4.75 5.28 19.22
N VAL A 61 -4.00 6.32 18.85
CA VAL A 61 -3.94 7.59 19.61
C VAL A 61 -5.31 8.25 19.65
N SER A 62 -6.03 8.22 18.54
CA SER A 62 -7.37 8.82 18.44
C SER A 62 -8.41 8.12 19.31
N LEU A 63 -8.42 6.79 19.32
CA LEU A 63 -9.30 6.01 20.20
C LEU A 63 -8.96 6.25 21.67
N TYR A 64 -7.68 6.34 22.00
CA TYR A 64 -7.22 6.65 23.36
C TYR A 64 -7.68 8.04 23.81
N LEU A 65 -7.53 9.06 22.95
CA LEU A 65 -7.99 10.42 23.24
C LEU A 65 -9.52 10.51 23.35
N ALA A 66 -10.26 9.81 22.49
CA ALA A 66 -11.72 9.76 22.52
C ALA A 66 -12.27 9.14 23.81
N ASN A 67 -11.53 8.19 24.40
CA ASN A 67 -11.90 7.58 25.68
C ASN A 67 -11.58 8.48 26.88
N LEU A 68 -10.53 9.33 26.79
CA LEU A 68 -10.11 10.19 27.90
C LEU A 68 -10.92 11.47 28.02
N ARG A 69 -11.35 12.03 26.90
CA ARG A 69 -12.14 13.26 26.89
C ARG A 69 -13.49 12.97 26.26
N ASP A 70 -14.56 13.28 26.98
CA ASP A 70 -15.92 13.42 26.46
C ASP A 70 -16.06 14.55 25.41
N ASP A 71 -14.95 15.01 24.84
CA ASP A 71 -14.86 16.17 23.98
C ASP A 71 -15.05 15.84 22.51
N TRP A 72 -15.58 16.84 21.83
CA TRP A 72 -15.83 16.94 20.39
C TRP A 72 -14.58 16.80 19.50
N LEU A 73 -13.44 16.43 20.07
CA LEU A 73 -12.17 16.25 19.37
C LEU A 73 -12.28 15.17 18.27
N VAL A 74 -13.16 14.20 18.46
CA VAL A 74 -13.51 13.19 17.44
C VAL A 74 -14.12 13.82 16.19
N LEU A 75 -14.80 14.97 16.28
CA LEU A 75 -15.29 15.69 15.08
C LEU A 75 -14.15 16.18 14.19
N GLY A 76 -13.03 16.63 14.79
CA GLY A 76 -11.84 17.05 14.04
C GLY A 76 -11.10 15.87 13.40
N LEU A 77 -11.34 14.66 13.88
CA LEU A 77 -10.69 13.46 13.38
C LEU A 77 -11.27 12.96 12.06
N ILE A 78 -12.58 13.14 11.81
CA ILE A 78 -13.20 12.77 10.52
C ILE A 78 -12.52 13.49 9.34
N PRO A 79 -12.45 14.84 9.29
CA PRO A 79 -11.84 15.51 8.15
C PRO A 79 -10.35 15.18 8.03
N LEU A 80 -9.65 14.97 9.15
CA LEU A 80 -8.27 14.51 9.13
C LEU A 80 -8.15 13.12 8.50
N GLN A 81 -9.01 12.18 8.86
CA GLN A 81 -9.02 10.83 8.31
C GLN A 81 -9.38 10.81 6.82
N ILE A 82 -10.29 11.68 6.38
CA ILE A 82 -10.60 11.87 4.95
C ILE A 82 -9.38 12.42 4.20
N LEU A 83 -8.66 13.37 4.79
CA LEU A 83 -7.44 13.93 4.21
C LEU A 83 -6.31 12.88 4.13
N VAL A 84 -6.14 12.06 5.17
CA VAL A 84 -5.20 10.93 5.18
C VAL A 84 -5.58 9.94 4.07
N LEU A 85 -6.86 9.56 3.95
CA LEU A 85 -7.31 8.63 2.91
C LEU A 85 -7.06 9.15 1.49
N HIS A 86 -7.33 10.44 1.27
CA HIS A 86 -7.04 11.07 -0.01
C HIS A 86 -5.54 11.10 -0.30
N TRP A 87 -4.73 11.45 0.70
CA TRP A 87 -3.28 11.51 0.58
C TRP A 87 -2.64 10.13 0.36
N THR A 88 -3.11 9.10 1.07
CA THR A 88 -2.74 7.69 0.92
C THR A 88 -3.00 7.25 -0.52
N TYR A 89 -4.22 7.46 -1.02
CA TYR A 89 -4.58 7.11 -2.40
C TYR A 89 -3.67 7.82 -3.42
N PHE A 90 -3.57 9.15 -3.33
CA PHE A 90 -2.82 9.95 -4.30
C PHE A 90 -1.34 9.60 -4.32
N THR A 91 -0.71 9.52 -3.14
CA THR A 91 0.74 9.35 -3.06
C THR A 91 1.18 7.94 -3.46
N ILE A 92 0.45 6.91 -3.02
CA ILE A 92 0.75 5.53 -3.43
C ILE A 92 0.47 5.35 -4.93
N SER A 93 -0.61 5.95 -5.47
CA SER A 93 -0.88 5.88 -6.90
C SER A 93 0.24 6.51 -7.73
N LYS A 94 0.79 7.64 -7.26
CA LYS A 94 1.95 8.28 -7.89
C LYS A 94 3.21 7.38 -7.84
N GLN A 95 3.44 6.68 -6.73
CA GLN A 95 4.56 5.73 -6.62
C GLN A 95 4.39 4.52 -7.54
N LEU A 96 3.17 3.98 -7.65
CA LEU A 96 2.84 2.89 -8.58
C LEU A 96 3.05 3.32 -10.04
N GLU A 97 2.69 4.56 -10.38
CA GLU A 97 2.93 5.11 -11.71
C GLU A 97 4.42 5.30 -11.98
N ALA A 98 5.18 5.83 -11.03
CA ALA A 98 6.63 5.96 -11.14
C ALA A 98 7.31 4.60 -11.35
N MET A 99 6.88 3.58 -10.60
CA MET A 99 7.33 2.20 -10.76
C MET A 99 7.03 1.66 -12.16
N ASN A 100 5.82 1.90 -12.70
CA ASN A 100 5.43 1.48 -14.04
C ASN A 100 6.25 2.19 -15.15
N ARG A 101 6.50 3.49 -15.01
CA ARG A 101 7.35 4.26 -15.93
C ARG A 101 8.81 3.80 -15.88
N SER A 102 9.30 3.48 -14.69
CA SER A 102 10.66 2.95 -14.52
C SER A 102 10.81 1.58 -15.16
N TYR A 103 9.78 0.73 -15.09
CA TYR A 103 9.74 -0.54 -15.81
C TYR A 103 9.78 -0.34 -17.33
N SER A 104 8.92 0.51 -17.90
CA SER A 104 8.93 0.75 -19.35
C SER A 104 10.29 1.28 -19.82
N THR A 105 10.86 2.24 -19.09
CA THR A 105 12.19 2.81 -19.39
C THR A 105 13.29 1.76 -19.32
N PHE A 106 13.22 0.86 -18.32
CA PHE A 106 14.16 -0.24 -18.19
C PHE A 106 14.04 -1.24 -19.35
N MET A 107 12.82 -1.59 -19.75
CA MET A 107 12.56 -2.48 -20.88
C MET A 107 13.05 -1.89 -22.20
N ASP A 108 12.83 -0.59 -22.43
CA ASP A 108 13.33 0.11 -23.61
C ASP A 108 14.87 0.13 -23.62
N SER A 109 15.50 0.40 -22.47
CA SER A 109 16.95 0.32 -22.33
C SER A 109 17.49 -1.08 -22.60
N LEU A 110 16.80 -2.11 -22.12
CA LEU A 110 17.19 -3.51 -22.36
C LEU A 110 17.11 -3.87 -23.85
N ASN A 111 16.03 -3.47 -24.52
CA ASN A 111 15.85 -3.65 -25.96
C ASN A 111 16.96 -2.93 -26.77
N LEU A 112 17.29 -1.69 -26.40
CA LEU A 112 18.35 -0.94 -27.05
C LEU A 112 19.72 -1.60 -26.88
N LYS A 113 20.05 -2.09 -25.68
CA LYS A 113 21.31 -2.81 -25.43
C LYS A 113 21.39 -4.12 -26.20
N TRP A 114 20.27 -4.84 -26.33
CA TRP A 114 20.21 -6.03 -27.19
C TRP A 114 20.50 -5.68 -28.65
N LEU A 115 19.85 -4.65 -29.19
CA LEU A 115 20.08 -4.20 -30.57
C LEU A 115 21.50 -3.71 -30.80
N ALA A 116 22.09 -3.03 -29.81
CA ALA A 116 23.47 -2.57 -29.89
C ALA A 116 24.46 -3.73 -29.89
N TYR A 117 24.24 -4.74 -29.05
CA TYR A 117 24.98 -5.98 -29.07
C TYR A 117 24.83 -6.73 -30.40
N SER A 118 23.60 -6.88 -30.90
CA SER A 118 23.34 -7.67 -32.11
C SER A 118 23.92 -7.04 -33.37
N ASN A 119 23.90 -5.70 -33.48
CA ASN A 119 24.33 -4.98 -34.67
C ASN A 119 25.79 -4.51 -34.61
N PHE A 120 26.30 -4.16 -33.43
CA PHE A 120 27.62 -3.54 -33.25
C PHE A 120 28.58 -4.35 -32.36
N ASN A 121 28.15 -5.52 -31.87
CA ASN A 121 28.96 -6.41 -31.02
C ASN A 121 29.46 -5.74 -29.72
N GLU A 122 28.62 -4.91 -29.10
CA GLU A 122 28.94 -4.24 -27.84
C GLU A 122 29.13 -5.22 -26.67
N THR A 123 30.10 -4.99 -25.79
CA THR A 123 30.50 -5.97 -24.76
C THR A 123 29.57 -6.07 -23.55
N ASP A 124 28.57 -5.21 -23.45
CA ASP A 124 27.78 -5.07 -22.22
C ASP A 124 26.72 -6.17 -22.07
N TRP A 125 26.26 -6.79 -23.15
CA TRP A 125 25.14 -7.73 -23.10
C TRP A 125 25.42 -9.01 -22.28
N PRO A 126 26.55 -9.72 -22.46
CA PRO A 126 26.85 -10.90 -21.65
C PRO A 126 26.96 -10.59 -20.15
N SER A 127 27.31 -9.35 -19.79
CA SER A 127 27.35 -8.93 -18.38
C SER A 127 25.95 -8.86 -17.77
N ILE A 128 24.96 -8.43 -18.54
CA ILE A 128 23.55 -8.36 -18.13
C ILE A 128 22.98 -9.77 -17.97
N GLU A 129 23.23 -10.64 -18.94
CA GLU A 129 22.78 -12.04 -18.88
C GLU A 129 23.33 -12.77 -17.65
N ASN A 130 24.62 -12.60 -17.36
CA ASN A 130 25.25 -13.19 -16.18
C ASN A 130 24.71 -12.59 -14.87
N ALA A 131 24.43 -11.29 -14.84
CA ALA A 131 23.88 -10.63 -13.65
C ALA A 131 22.45 -11.06 -13.35
N VAL A 132 21.62 -11.21 -14.39
CA VAL A 132 20.18 -11.49 -14.29
C VAL A 132 19.89 -12.99 -14.34
N LEU A 133 20.83 -13.81 -14.79
CA LEU A 133 20.70 -15.25 -15.06
C LEU A 133 19.60 -15.55 -16.09
N CYS A 134 19.65 -14.83 -17.21
CA CYS A 134 18.75 -14.96 -18.36
C CYS A 134 19.55 -15.20 -19.64
N CYS A 135 18.86 -15.55 -20.73
CA CYS A 135 19.50 -15.74 -22.03
C CYS A 135 18.73 -15.07 -23.16
N GLY A 136 19.39 -14.22 -23.92
CA GLY A 136 18.81 -13.45 -25.01
C GLY A 136 17.73 -12.49 -24.53
N LEU A 137 17.18 -11.71 -25.46
CA LEU A 137 16.14 -10.75 -25.13
C LEU A 137 14.83 -11.47 -24.74
N GLU A 138 14.32 -12.32 -25.62
CA GLU A 138 13.10 -13.13 -25.45
C GLU A 138 13.42 -14.61 -25.19
N GLY A 139 14.70 -14.96 -25.22
CA GLY A 139 15.18 -16.32 -25.00
C GLY A 139 16.40 -16.63 -25.88
N PRO A 140 16.90 -17.88 -25.84
CA PRO A 140 17.97 -18.34 -26.71
C PRO A 140 17.65 -18.18 -28.20
N ARG A 141 16.36 -18.20 -28.57
CA ARG A 141 15.89 -17.94 -29.94
C ARG A 141 16.32 -16.57 -30.47
N SER A 142 16.39 -15.55 -29.60
CA SER A 142 16.79 -14.21 -30.01
C SER A 142 18.17 -14.21 -30.67
N TYR A 143 19.11 -15.04 -30.22
CA TYR A 143 20.41 -15.18 -30.89
C TYR A 143 20.27 -15.73 -32.32
N MET A 144 19.41 -16.73 -32.50
CA MET A 144 19.16 -17.35 -33.81
C MET A 144 18.51 -16.39 -34.80
N ASP A 145 17.61 -15.53 -34.33
CA ASP A 145 16.93 -14.52 -35.17
C ASP A 145 17.93 -13.48 -35.73
N TYR A 146 19.08 -13.29 -35.08
CA TYR A 146 20.19 -12.44 -35.52
C TYR A 146 21.39 -13.22 -36.08
N LEU A 147 21.19 -14.50 -36.43
CA LEU A 147 22.22 -15.41 -36.97
C LEU A 147 23.46 -15.56 -36.07
N GLN A 148 23.29 -15.39 -34.76
CA GLN A 148 24.34 -15.55 -33.76
C GLN A 148 24.26 -16.94 -33.11
N GLY A 149 25.41 -17.48 -32.74
CA GLY A 149 25.47 -18.69 -31.91
C GLY A 149 25.04 -18.39 -30.48
N VAL A 150 24.26 -19.28 -29.88
CA VAL A 150 23.87 -19.15 -28.46
C VAL A 150 25.13 -19.31 -27.58
N PRO A 151 25.43 -18.36 -26.68
CA PRO A 151 26.61 -18.44 -25.82
C PRO A 151 26.58 -19.64 -24.86
N THR A 152 27.76 -20.13 -24.45
CA THR A 152 27.86 -21.30 -23.57
C THR A 152 27.27 -21.08 -22.18
N HIS A 153 27.31 -19.86 -21.64
CA HIS A 153 26.73 -19.54 -20.32
C HIS A 153 25.19 -19.60 -20.31
N CYS A 154 24.55 -19.54 -21.48
CA CYS A 154 23.10 -19.72 -21.62
C CYS A 154 22.65 -21.18 -21.46
N TYR A 155 23.57 -22.15 -21.55
CA TYR A 155 23.26 -23.57 -21.40
C TYR A 155 23.36 -23.95 -19.92
N HIS A 156 22.23 -23.93 -19.22
CA HIS A 156 22.10 -24.60 -17.93
C HIS A 156 21.55 -26.02 -18.13
N PRO A 157 22.01 -27.03 -17.35
CA PRO A 157 21.58 -28.42 -17.50
C PRO A 157 20.09 -28.64 -17.18
N ASP A 158 19.44 -27.69 -16.51
CA ASP A 158 18.05 -27.77 -16.10
C ASP A 158 17.19 -26.68 -16.80
N LEU A 159 16.44 -27.11 -17.82
CA LEU A 159 15.35 -26.39 -18.52
C LEU A 159 15.71 -25.07 -19.25
N ILE A 160 14.90 -24.76 -20.28
CA ILE A 160 14.98 -23.60 -21.17
C ILE A 160 15.25 -22.32 -20.37
N THR A 161 16.41 -21.69 -20.58
CA THR A 161 16.73 -20.40 -19.97
C THR A 161 15.74 -19.34 -20.47
N GLN A 162 15.10 -18.63 -19.53
CA GLN A 162 14.14 -17.58 -19.87
C GLN A 162 14.86 -16.39 -20.52
N GLY A 163 14.16 -15.71 -21.44
CA GLY A 163 14.59 -14.42 -21.96
C GLY A 163 14.73 -13.39 -20.86
N CYS A 164 15.66 -12.44 -21.01
CA CYS A 164 15.84 -11.37 -20.03
C CYS A 164 14.59 -10.49 -19.90
N SER A 165 13.88 -10.25 -21.01
CA SER A 165 12.59 -9.55 -21.02
C SER A 165 11.52 -10.28 -20.22
N ASP A 166 11.35 -11.58 -20.50
CA ASP A 166 10.37 -12.42 -19.81
C ASP A 166 10.70 -12.59 -18.33
N PHE A 167 11.98 -12.73 -18.00
CA PHE A 167 12.44 -12.82 -16.61
C PHE A 167 12.06 -11.56 -15.82
N VAL A 168 12.39 -10.37 -16.37
CA VAL A 168 12.09 -9.09 -15.71
C VAL A 168 10.58 -8.92 -15.58
N LYS A 169 9.81 -9.24 -16.62
CA LYS A 169 8.35 -9.21 -16.60
C LYS A 169 7.75 -10.16 -15.56
N ASN A 170 8.26 -11.39 -15.48
CA ASN A 170 7.80 -12.43 -14.54
C ASN A 170 8.05 -12.06 -13.08
N ILE A 171 9.05 -11.21 -12.81
CA ILE A 171 9.31 -10.71 -11.45
C ILE A 171 8.54 -9.42 -11.17
N PHE A 172 8.52 -8.49 -12.12
CA PHE A 172 7.90 -7.18 -11.95
C PHE A 172 6.37 -7.23 -11.89
N MET A 173 5.72 -8.02 -12.74
CA MET A 173 4.25 -8.09 -12.79
C MET A 173 3.64 -8.56 -11.45
N PRO A 174 4.16 -9.62 -10.78
CA PRO A 174 3.73 -9.97 -9.43
C PRO A 174 3.95 -8.85 -8.40
N ILE A 175 5.10 -8.15 -8.44
CA ILE A 175 5.39 -7.01 -7.55
C ILE A 175 4.33 -5.92 -7.72
N GLN A 176 4.01 -5.57 -8.96
CA GLN A 176 3.01 -4.57 -9.27
C GLN A 176 1.62 -4.99 -8.80
N HIS A 177 1.22 -6.25 -9.02
CA HIS A 177 -0.04 -6.79 -8.52
C HIS A 177 -0.14 -6.77 -7.00
N ILE A 178 0.92 -7.18 -6.30
CA ILE A 178 0.99 -7.14 -4.82
C ILE A 178 0.86 -5.68 -4.33
N SER A 179 1.54 -4.75 -4.98
CA SER A 179 1.51 -3.33 -4.59
C SER A 179 0.11 -2.72 -4.80
N HIS A 180 -0.57 -3.05 -5.89
CA HIS A 180 -1.98 -2.67 -6.10
C HIS A 180 -2.92 -3.31 -5.07
N LEU A 181 -2.71 -4.57 -4.72
CA LEU A 181 -3.50 -5.26 -3.70
C LEU A 181 -3.30 -4.59 -2.33
N GLN A 182 -2.06 -4.24 -1.98
CA GLN A 182 -1.75 -3.54 -0.74
C GLN A 182 -2.38 -2.14 -0.69
N LEU A 183 -2.40 -1.39 -1.79
CA LEU A 183 -3.12 -0.12 -1.88
C LEU A 183 -4.62 -0.32 -1.61
N ARG A 184 -5.25 -1.30 -2.26
CA ARG A 184 -6.68 -1.60 -2.04
C ARG A 184 -6.97 -1.98 -0.59
N LEU A 185 -6.11 -2.80 0.00
CA LEU A 185 -6.20 -3.19 1.41
C LEU A 185 -6.04 -1.98 2.35
N ALA A 186 -5.09 -1.09 2.08
CA ALA A 186 -4.86 0.11 2.89
C ALA A 186 -6.09 1.03 2.88
N ILE A 187 -6.62 1.32 1.68
CA ILE A 187 -7.85 2.13 1.54
C ILE A 187 -9.04 1.44 2.23
N PHE A 188 -9.17 0.13 2.08
CA PHE A 188 -10.25 -0.62 2.75
C PHE A 188 -10.16 -0.49 4.28
N VAL A 189 -8.96 -0.65 4.85
CA VAL A 189 -8.72 -0.47 6.28
C VAL A 189 -9.05 0.95 6.72
N GLU A 190 -8.61 1.97 5.98
CA GLU A 190 -8.91 3.38 6.27
C GLU A 190 -10.41 3.70 6.18
N LEU A 191 -11.13 3.10 5.23
CA LEU A 191 -12.59 3.21 5.12
C LEU A 191 -13.31 2.56 6.30
N VAL A 192 -12.89 1.36 6.71
CA VAL A 192 -13.47 0.68 7.88
C VAL A 192 -13.28 1.53 9.14
N ILE A 193 -12.09 2.10 9.32
CA ILE A 193 -11.80 3.05 10.40
C ILE A 193 -12.73 4.26 10.33
N LEU A 194 -12.85 4.90 9.16
CA LEU A 194 -13.69 6.07 8.96
C LEU A 194 -15.16 5.76 9.29
N LEU A 195 -15.66 4.58 8.89
CA LEU A 195 -17.01 4.13 9.21
C LEU A 195 -17.21 3.93 10.72
N ILE A 196 -16.23 3.34 11.42
CA ILE A 196 -16.28 3.19 12.88
C ILE A 196 -16.32 4.57 13.56
N LEU A 197 -15.47 5.50 13.13
CA LEU A 197 -15.44 6.87 13.65
C LEU A 197 -16.75 7.63 13.37
N ALA A 198 -17.31 7.49 12.17
CA ALA A 198 -18.60 8.09 11.81
C ALA A 198 -19.75 7.49 12.64
N ALA A 199 -19.76 6.17 12.87
CA ALA A 199 -20.77 5.50 13.67
C ALA A 199 -20.72 5.91 15.16
N THR A 200 -19.52 6.03 15.75
CA THR A 200 -19.37 6.49 17.14
C THR A 200 -19.83 7.94 17.30
N LEU A 201 -19.52 8.80 16.33
CA LEU A 201 -20.02 10.18 16.31
C LEU A 201 -21.52 10.25 16.12
N LEU A 202 -22.09 9.47 15.20
CA LEU A 202 -23.54 9.43 15.00
C LEU A 202 -24.25 9.01 16.30
N LYS A 203 -23.75 7.99 16.99
CA LYS A 203 -24.25 7.54 18.29
C LYS A 203 -24.21 8.66 19.34
N LYS A 204 -23.10 9.41 19.41
CA LYS A 204 -22.93 10.55 20.32
C LYS A 204 -23.84 11.74 19.96
N CYS A 205 -24.02 12.03 18.68
CA CYS A 205 -24.95 13.05 18.21
C CYS A 205 -26.41 12.68 18.58
N ILE A 206 -26.80 11.42 18.39
CA ILE A 206 -28.12 10.93 18.76
C ILE A 206 -28.33 11.00 20.28
N SER A 207 -27.33 10.61 21.09
CA SER A 207 -27.44 10.69 22.56
C SER A 207 -27.59 12.13 23.03
N LEU A 208 -26.82 13.08 22.48
CA LEU A 208 -26.92 14.51 22.79
C LEU A 208 -28.27 15.12 22.39
N ILE A 209 -28.84 14.72 21.25
CA ILE A 209 -30.19 15.14 20.84
C ILE A 209 -31.24 14.57 21.82
N GLY A 210 -31.08 13.32 22.23
CA GLY A 210 -31.93 12.68 23.25
C GLY A 210 -31.88 13.39 24.59
N GLU A 211 -30.68 13.70 25.09
CA GLU A 211 -30.47 14.45 26.33
C GLU A 211 -31.03 15.87 26.25
N ARG A 212 -30.85 16.58 25.12
CA ARG A 212 -31.45 17.92 24.93
C ARG A 212 -32.96 17.89 24.90
N LYS A 213 -33.57 16.84 24.32
CA LYS A 213 -35.03 16.64 24.36
C LYS A 213 -35.48 16.38 25.80
N HIS A 214 -34.81 15.49 26.52
CA HIS A 214 -35.13 15.17 27.91
C HIS A 214 -34.99 16.38 28.84
N LYS A 215 -33.89 17.14 28.73
CA LYS A 215 -33.68 18.39 29.48
C LYS A 215 -34.77 19.42 29.18
N ARG A 216 -35.17 19.60 27.91
CA ARG A 216 -36.27 20.52 27.54
C ARG A 216 -37.60 20.12 28.17
N VAL A 217 -37.92 18.83 28.18
CA VAL A 217 -39.15 18.31 28.80
C VAL A 217 -39.15 18.56 30.31
N ILE A 218 -38.02 18.30 31.00
CA ILE A 218 -37.89 18.57 32.43
C ILE A 218 -38.00 20.07 32.74
N THR A 219 -37.31 20.94 31.98
CA THR A 219 -37.39 22.39 32.21
C THR A 219 -38.78 22.95 31.96
N HIS A 220 -39.51 22.41 30.98
CA HIS A 220 -40.89 22.81 30.73
C HIS A 220 -41.83 22.32 31.85
N GLY A 221 -41.64 21.09 32.35
CA GLY A 221 -42.39 20.57 33.50
C GLY A 221 -42.16 21.38 34.77
N LEU A 222 -40.90 21.75 35.05
CA LEU A 222 -40.53 22.62 36.17
C LEU A 222 -41.11 24.02 36.04
N ALA A 223 -41.10 24.62 34.85
CA ALA A 223 -41.71 25.92 34.60
C ALA A 223 -43.23 25.90 34.88
N VAL A 224 -43.93 24.87 34.39
CA VAL A 224 -45.37 24.69 34.64
C VAL A 224 -45.66 24.49 36.13
N LEU A 225 -44.81 23.75 36.85
CA LEU A 225 -44.93 23.56 38.31
C LEU A 225 -44.70 24.86 39.08
N ILE A 226 -43.71 25.67 38.68
CA ILE A 226 -43.44 26.98 39.28
C ILE A 226 -44.61 27.95 39.02
N ASP A 227 -45.16 27.97 37.81
CA ASP A 227 -46.33 28.81 37.48
C ASP A 227 -47.59 28.38 38.23
N LEU A 228 -47.80 27.06 38.43
CA LEU A 228 -48.88 26.53 39.26
C LEU A 228 -48.76 26.98 40.72
N VAL A 229 -47.56 26.85 41.32
CA VAL A 229 -47.30 27.29 42.70
C VAL A 229 -47.46 28.81 42.83
N LYS A 230 -47.01 29.59 41.84
CA LYS A 230 -47.13 31.05 41.86
C LYS A 230 -48.56 31.56 41.73
N ASN A 231 -49.46 30.78 41.13
CA ASN A 231 -50.88 31.12 40.99
C ASN A 231 -51.75 30.56 42.15
N THR A 232 -51.20 29.78 43.08
CA THR A 232 -51.94 29.24 44.24
C THR A 232 -51.65 29.95 45.56
N PHE A 233 -50.66 30.85 45.61
CA PHE A 233 -50.35 31.74 46.74
C PHE A 233 -50.47 33.20 46.30
#